data_AF-A0A6J7QHW8-F1
#
_entry.id   AF-A0A6J7QHW8-F1
#
_cell.length_a   1.000
_cell.length_b   1.000
_cell.length_c   1.000
_cell.angle_alpha   90.00
_cell.angle_beta   90.00
_cell.angle_gamma   90.00
#
_symmetry.space_group_name_H-M   'P 1'
#
loop_
_entity.id
_entity.type
_entity.pdbx_description
1 polymer ?
#
loop_
_entity_poly.entity_id
_entity_poly.type
_entity_poly.pdbx_seq_one_letter_code
_entity_poly.pdbx_strand_id
1 'polypeptide(L)' 'MYLNDVATIPVNLAGNCAMSLPIGLAPEDGLPVGLQIMAAAKADASLYNVGAALEAALRDRWGHLLIEEAPAL' A
#
# COMPACT_ATOMS: atom_id res chain seq x y z
N MET A 1 17.43 -8.91 3.72
CA MET A 1 17.47 -8.20 2.42
C MET A 1 16.72 -9.03 1.39
N TYR A 2 17.30 -10.07 0.76
CA TYR A 2 16.66 -10.79 -0.36
C TYR A 2 15.21 -11.28 -0.18
N LEU A 3 14.86 -11.92 0.94
CA LEU A 3 13.50 -12.44 1.12
C LEU A 3 12.49 -11.35 1.46
N ASN A 4 12.86 -10.40 2.32
CA ASN A 4 11.97 -9.29 2.72
C ASN A 4 11.72 -8.32 1.56
N ASP A 5 12.65 -8.26 0.60
CA ASP A 5 12.58 -7.35 -0.54
C ASP A 5 12.01 -8.02 -1.79
N VAL A 6 11.51 -9.25 -1.68
CA VAL A 6 10.98 -10.03 -2.82
C VAL A 6 9.84 -9.28 -3.53
N ALA A 7 9.04 -8.52 -2.78
CA ALA A 7 7.93 -7.71 -3.29
C ALA A 7 8.33 -6.26 -3.63
N THR A 8 9.59 -5.86 -3.45
CA THR A 8 10.04 -4.48 -3.65
C THR A 8 11.14 -4.36 -4.71
N ILE A 9 12.18 -5.20 -4.67
CA ILE A 9 13.31 -5.15 -5.64
C ILE A 9 12.88 -5.18 -7.11
N PRO A 10 11.89 -6.00 -7.54
CA PRO A 10 11.54 -6.07 -8.95
C PRO A 10 11.13 -4.73 -9.57
N VAL A 11 10.55 -3.81 -8.79
CA VAL A 11 10.11 -2.51 -9.34
C VAL A 11 11.30 -1.64 -9.74
N ASN A 12 12.31 -1.56 -8.88
CA ASN A 12 13.50 -0.73 -9.12
C ASN A 12 14.30 -1.27 -10.31
N LEU A 13 14.45 -2.59 -10.40
CA LEU A 13 15.23 -3.22 -11.46
C LEU A 13 14.53 -3.13 -12.82
N ALA A 14 13.20 -3.17 -12.85
CA ALA A 14 12.41 -3.00 -14.06
C ALA A 14 12.26 -1.52 -14.49
N GLY A 15 12.64 -0.56 -13.65
CA GLY A 15 12.42 0.88 -13.91
C GLY A 15 10.95 1.29 -13.88
N ASN A 16 10.11 0.52 -13.18
CA ASN A 16 8.67 0.77 -13.01
C ASN A 16 8.41 1.76 -11.88
N CYS A 17 7.17 2.25 -11.77
CA CYS A 17 6.71 2.97 -10.59
C CYS A 17 5.97 2.02 -9.64
N ALA A 18 6.03 2.30 -8.34
CA ALA A 18 5.26 1.58 -7.33
C ALA A 18 4.85 2.49 -6.17
N MET A 19 3.82 2.06 -5.45
CA MET A 19 3.29 2.71 -4.25
C MET A 19 2.94 1.64 -3.22
N SER A 20 3.29 1.89 -1.97
CA SER A 20 2.85 1.08 -0.83
C SER A 20 1.79 1.84 -0.03
N LEU A 21 0.66 1.20 0.24
CA LEU A 21 -0.45 1.78 1.00
C LEU A 21 -0.82 0.89 2.18
N PRO A 22 -1.13 1.46 3.36
CA PRO A 22 -1.55 0.68 4.51
C PRO A 22 -2.95 0.08 4.27
N ILE A 23 -3.15 -1.19 4.63
CA ILE A 23 -4.41 -1.92 4.45
C ILE A 23 -4.94 -2.57 5.74
N GLY A 24 -4.44 -2.12 6.89
CA GLY A 24 -4.89 -2.53 8.22
C GLY A 24 -3.80 -3.24 9.01
N LEU A 25 -4.22 -3.95 10.05
CA LEU A 25 -3.36 -4.75 10.91
C LEU A 25 -3.53 -6.25 10.64
N ALA A 26 -2.44 -7.00 10.76
CA ALA A 26 -2.45 -8.45 10.66
C ALA A 26 -3.15 -9.06 11.90
N PRO A 27 -4.14 -9.97 11.75
CA PRO A 27 -4.85 -10.55 12.89
C PRO A 27 -3.96 -11.36 13.85
N GLU A 28 -2.85 -11.91 13.35
CA GLU A 28 -1.96 -12.78 14.10
C GLU A 28 -1.09 -12.05 15.14
N ASP A 29 -0.68 -10.81 14.87
CA ASP A 29 0.29 -10.07 15.68
C ASP A 29 -0.05 -8.57 15.85
N GLY A 30 -1.10 -8.09 15.19
CA GLY A 30 -1.52 -6.69 15.23
C GLY A 30 -0.57 -5.74 14.54
N LEU A 31 0.38 -6.23 13.71
CA LEU A 31 1.34 -5.38 13.02
C LEU A 31 0.76 -4.77 11.72
N PRO A 32 1.20 -3.56 11.31
CA PRO A 32 0.73 -2.93 10.08
C PRO A 32 1.04 -3.75 8.82
N VAL A 33 0.04 -3.85 7.95
CA VAL A 33 0.15 -4.51 6.63
C VAL A 33 0.08 -3.46 5.53
N GLY A 34 1.01 -3.55 4.57
CA GLY A 34 1.03 -2.71 3.37
C GLY A 34 0.67 -3.51 2.11
N LEU A 35 -0.06 -2.88 1.19
CA LEU A 35 -0.28 -3.36 -0.16
C LEU A 35 0.69 -2.65 -1.11
N GLN A 36 1.52 -3.43 -1.79
CA GLN A 36 2.38 -2.94 -2.87
C GLN A 36 1.62 -2.95 -4.20
N ILE A 37 1.56 -1.81 -4.88
CA ILE A 37 1.01 -1.66 -6.22
C ILE A 37 2.14 -1.27 -7.16
N MET A 38 2.25 -1.95 -8.29
CA MET A 38 3.24 -1.65 -9.34
C MET A 38 2.53 -1.23 -10.62
N ALA A 39 3.07 -0.25 -11.31
CA ALA A 39 2.59 0.18 -12.63
C ALA A 39 3.78 0.45 -13.56
N ALA A 40 3.48 0.58 -14.86
CA ALA A 40 4.51 0.88 -15.86
C ALA A 40 5.27 2.17 -15.54
N ALA A 41 6.48 2.31 -16.06
CA ALA A 41 7.27 3.54 -15.91
C ALA A 41 6.45 4.80 -16.28
N LYS A 42 6.50 5.83 -15.43
CA LYS A 42 5.78 7.11 -15.59
C LYS A 42 4.24 7.01 -15.52
N ALA A 43 3.69 5.92 -15.00
CA ALA A 43 2.25 5.72 -14.84
C ALA A 43 1.75 6.06 -13.42
N ASP A 44 2.36 7.05 -12.76
CA ASP A 44 2.04 7.47 -11.38
C ASP A 44 0.56 7.85 -11.20
N ALA A 45 -0.05 8.45 -12.23
CA ALA A 45 -1.49 8.73 -12.26
C ALA A 45 -2.34 7.47 -12.04
N SER A 46 -1.95 6.32 -12.61
CA SER A 46 -2.64 5.05 -12.38
C SER A 46 -2.49 4.59 -10.93
N LEU A 47 -1.31 4.78 -10.32
CA LEU A 47 -1.11 4.46 -8.90
C LEU A 47 -2.02 5.30 -8.01
N TYR A 48 -2.15 6.60 -8.27
CA TYR A 48 -3.05 7.48 -7.52
C TYR A 48 -4.52 7.07 -7.69
N ASN A 49 -4.96 6.71 -8.90
CA ASN A 49 -6.33 6.24 -9.14
C ASN A 49 -6.63 4.95 -8.37
N VAL A 50 -5.71 3.97 -8.41
CA VAL A 50 -5.86 2.72 -7.65
C VAL A 50 -5.83 2.98 -6.15
N GLY A 51 -4.93 3.85 -5.69
CA GLY A 51 -4.83 4.22 -4.28
C GLY A 51 -6.09 4.90 -3.76
N ALA A 52 -6.65 5.85 -4.51
CA ALA A 52 -7.90 6.51 -4.15
C ALA A 52 -9.08 5.53 -4.12
N ALA A 53 -9.16 4.62 -5.09
CA ALA A 53 -10.19 3.58 -5.10
C ALA A 53 -10.05 2.63 -3.89
N LEU A 54 -8.83 2.25 -3.54
CA LEU A 54 -8.54 1.41 -2.38
C LEU A 54 -8.93 2.12 -1.08
N GLU A 55 -8.51 3.37 -0.88
CA GLU A 55 -8.85 4.16 0.30
C GLU A 55 -10.37 4.32 0.46
N ALA A 56 -11.09 4.64 -0.63
CA ALA A 56 -12.54 4.75 -0.60
C ALA A 56 -13.23 3.42 -0.21
N ALA A 57 -12.78 2.29 -0.77
CA ALA A 57 -13.31 0.97 -0.44
C ALA A 57 -13.02 0.57 1.02
N LEU A 58 -11.83 0.88 1.52
CA LEU A 58 -11.44 0.61 2.91
C LEU A 58 -12.25 1.48 3.89
N ARG A 59 -12.45 2.76 3.55
CA ARG A 59 -13.29 3.66 4.33
C ARG A 59 -14.74 3.18 4.39
N ASP A 60 -15.31 2.74 3.27
CA ASP A 60 -16.67 2.18 3.23
C ASP A 60 -16.78 0.92 4.10
N ARG A 61 -15.77 0.04 4.02
CA ARG A 61 -15.72 -1.19 4.80
C ARG A 61 -15.60 -0.96 6.32
N TRP A 62 -14.81 0.02 6.74
CA TRP A 62 -14.49 0.25 8.17
C TRP A 62 -15.26 1.41 8.80
N GLY A 63 -15.92 2.25 8.00
CA GLY A 63 -16.66 3.42 8.46
C GLY A 63 -15.80 4.63 8.83
N HIS A 64 -14.47 4.55 8.69
CA HIS A 64 -13.51 5.61 9.03
C HIS A 64 -12.22 5.46 8.19
N LEU A 65 -11.34 6.47 8.19
CA LEU A 65 -10.04 6.40 7.53
C LEU A 65 -9.03 5.66 8.41
N LEU A 66 -8.17 4.84 7.79
CA LEU A 66 -7.17 4.06 8.53
C LEU A 66 -6.18 4.92 9.32
N ILE A 67 -5.91 6.14 8.86
CA ILE A 67 -5.04 7.09 9.57
C ILE A 67 -5.60 7.49 10.95
N GLU A 68 -6.91 7.35 11.15
CA GLU A 68 -7.56 7.65 12.43
C GLU A 68 -7.24 6.59 13.51
N GLU A 69 -6.77 5.41 13.12
CA GLU A 69 -6.29 4.36 14.03
C GLU A 69 -4.80 4.54 14.41
N ALA A 70 -4.09 5.49 13.78
CA ALA A 70 -2.67 5.67 14.04
C ALA A 70 -2.42 6.21 15.47
N PRO A 71 -1.44 5.66 16.20
CA PRO A 71 -1.10 6.15 17.54
C PRO A 71 -0.61 7.61 17.48
N ALA A 72 -0.95 8.38 18.51
CA ALA A 72 -0.39 9.73 18.67
C ALA A 72 1.13 9.65 18.86
N LEU A 73 1.87 10.50 18.14
CA LEU A 73 3.34 10.58 18.17
C LEU A 73 3.86 11.35 19.38
#